data_AF-A0A1Y2FSP1-F1
#
_entry.id   AF-A0A1Y2FSP1-F1
#
_cell.length_a   1.000
_cell.length_b   1.000
_cell.length_c   1.000
_cell.angle_alpha   90.00
_cell.angle_beta   90.00
_cell.angle_gamma   90.00
#
_symmetry.space_group_name_H-M   'P 1'
#
loop_
_entity.id
_entity.type
_entity.pdbx_description
1 polymer ?
#
loop_
_entity_poly.entity_id
_entity_poly.type
_entity_poly.pdbx_seq_one_letter_code
_entity_poly.pdbx_strand_id
1 'polypeptide(L)'
;MPQMYLPPLSTKQTLRQLLTGAEPSPEKLRGPLTRVLQILPKPTFVSGAIKARHLPELVAAVHYYQANVSNNMPEVLMNDCNVGSVALLRACSNLLVTSNKSPISGQISSYMTDIYLRPQGFVAATEFVLQPQENGEVSLKQFELLARLIAAKPSSMEVSRYLQYILPQIMIALDDKSEAGSIRKRAAPFVVREIIKQFGAPAQTMLIDMVAQPMMIGDMKVPSEVLDPALERLCILTQDFQVTQVVLADVALGAFVFGYSAHRQGLHATRDLCERLVIRFVRCREADLLMELWQQSTTRSELPVLTKRGEVTPVQPIEVCQYFLRIAELVRSEKQLLVMFYEKLVQWDAPAIAALQNMKLLIELPTVYAKVFHESTERLVRLVRGLDDRPDQGLYVSLTLIKITIESPSLDKHLTIMDIDEVNAKLGVIRHSSHRLGESGQQVSQLAQALVQQLSLIKMRREVATTSAKATNTVSTSTSNTMKLAQNKYREALKDITDEVISNRAHGLYLLSELCKQAREPRASKEVRDVVEAKRMVDAVITLLGDEEDFVSMNAIKTLTQLVLTYAEAADHALGEVNEAAKYTDSVRVSINKALQAASKETIDISLKSKIGMLSRA
;
A
#
# COMPACT_ATOMS: atom_id res chain seq x y z
N MET A 1 57.12 7.24 -60.24
CA MET A 1 57.07 6.03 -59.38
C MET A 1 55.62 5.55 -59.36
N PRO A 2 55.33 4.28 -59.71
CA PRO A 2 53.95 3.79 -59.72
C PRO A 2 53.48 3.57 -58.27
N GLN A 3 52.28 4.08 -57.95
CA GLN A 3 51.60 3.82 -56.70
C GLN A 3 51.29 2.32 -56.60
N MET A 4 51.96 1.63 -55.68
CA MET A 4 51.59 0.26 -55.30
C MET A 4 50.22 0.29 -54.65
N TYR A 5 49.20 -0.14 -55.38
CA TYR A 5 47.91 -0.52 -54.82
C TYR A 5 48.10 -1.82 -54.03
N LEU A 6 48.16 -1.70 -52.70
CA LEU A 6 47.98 -2.85 -51.82
C LEU A 6 46.52 -3.31 -51.91
N PRO A 7 46.25 -4.62 -52.06
CA PRO A 7 44.88 -5.13 -52.10
C PRO A 7 44.17 -4.87 -50.76
N PRO A 8 42.85 -4.64 -50.76
CA PRO A 8 42.10 -4.42 -49.53
C PRO A 8 42.22 -5.64 -48.62
N LEU A 9 42.63 -5.40 -47.38
CA LEU A 9 42.72 -6.43 -46.34
C LEU A 9 41.35 -7.12 -46.19
N SER A 10 41.37 -8.44 -46.11
CA SER A 10 40.15 -9.20 -45.78
C SER A 10 39.65 -8.82 -44.39
N THR A 11 38.32 -8.84 -44.16
CA THR A 11 37.70 -8.52 -42.85
C THR A 11 38.39 -9.25 -41.69
N LYS A 12 38.84 -10.49 -41.94
CA LYS A 12 39.53 -11.36 -40.98
C LYS A 12 40.94 -10.88 -40.63
N GLN A 13 41.66 -10.25 -41.55
CA GLN A 13 42.98 -9.65 -41.32
C GLN A 13 42.88 -8.32 -40.58
N THR A 14 41.90 -7.48 -40.92
CA THR A 14 41.63 -6.20 -40.21
C THR A 14 41.26 -6.46 -38.74
N LEU A 15 40.45 -7.50 -38.48
CA LEU A 15 40.12 -7.93 -37.11
C LEU A 15 41.32 -8.52 -36.35
N ARG A 16 42.22 -9.24 -37.02
CA ARG A 16 43.48 -9.70 -36.40
C ARG A 16 44.40 -8.54 -36.03
N GLN A 17 44.49 -7.50 -36.87
CA GLN A 17 45.31 -6.31 -36.58
C GLN A 17 44.81 -5.52 -35.36
N LEU A 18 43.48 -5.42 -35.20
CA LEU A 18 42.85 -4.84 -34.00
C LEU A 18 43.16 -5.64 -32.73
N LEU A 19 43.14 -6.97 -32.79
CA LEU A 19 43.46 -7.84 -31.65
C LEU A 19 44.95 -7.83 -31.27
N THR A 20 45.83 -7.41 -32.18
CA THR A 20 47.28 -7.28 -31.95
C THR A 20 47.73 -5.87 -31.55
N GLY A 21 46.80 -4.93 -31.35
CA GLY A 21 47.12 -3.57 -30.87
C GLY A 21 47.65 -2.59 -31.92
N ALA A 22 47.48 -2.87 -33.22
CA ALA A 22 47.82 -1.92 -34.27
C ALA A 22 46.60 -1.03 -34.56
N GLU A 23 46.73 0.30 -34.38
CA GLU A 23 45.65 1.27 -34.64
C GLU A 23 45.33 1.38 -36.14
N PRO A 24 44.16 0.92 -36.61
CA PRO A 24 43.74 1.15 -37.98
C PRO A 24 43.11 2.54 -38.10
N SER A 25 43.28 3.21 -39.25
CA SER A 25 42.62 4.49 -39.48
C SER A 25 41.07 4.35 -39.42
N PRO A 26 40.34 5.36 -38.89
CA PRO A 26 38.88 5.30 -38.71
C PRO A 26 38.10 4.90 -39.97
N GLU A 27 38.57 5.34 -41.14
CA GLU A 27 37.96 5.03 -42.43
C GLU A 27 38.01 3.53 -42.80
N LYS A 28 39.07 2.81 -42.39
CA LYS A 28 39.21 1.38 -42.65
C LYS A 28 38.31 0.51 -41.77
N LEU A 29 37.81 1.06 -40.66
CA LEU A 29 36.93 0.37 -39.72
C LEU A 29 35.43 0.54 -40.04
N ARG A 30 35.07 1.57 -40.81
CA ARG A 30 33.67 1.87 -41.18
C ARG A 30 32.99 0.75 -41.96
N GLY A 31 33.70 0.10 -42.87
CA GLY A 31 33.18 -1.03 -43.66
C GLY A 31 32.89 -2.29 -42.82
N PRO A 32 33.87 -2.79 -42.05
CA PRO A 32 33.67 -3.91 -41.13
C PRO A 32 32.59 -3.66 -40.07
N LEU A 33 32.55 -2.46 -39.44
CA LEU A 33 31.52 -2.14 -38.44
C LEU A 33 30.12 -2.11 -39.04
N THR A 34 29.94 -1.49 -40.21
CA THR A 34 28.65 -1.47 -40.92
C THR A 34 28.19 -2.89 -41.24
N ARG A 35 29.10 -3.80 -41.63
CA ARG A 35 28.76 -5.21 -41.84
C ARG A 35 28.38 -5.94 -40.55
N VAL A 36 29.11 -5.71 -39.45
CA VAL A 36 28.76 -6.30 -38.13
C VAL A 36 27.38 -5.82 -37.66
N LEU A 37 27.08 -4.52 -37.79
CA LEU A 37 25.78 -3.95 -37.46
C LEU A 37 24.65 -4.47 -38.36
N GLN A 38 24.93 -4.79 -39.63
CA GLN A 38 23.99 -5.43 -40.55
C GLN A 38 23.76 -6.93 -40.26
N ILE A 39 24.71 -7.60 -39.59
CA ILE A 39 24.62 -9.03 -39.23
C ILE A 39 23.88 -9.21 -37.88
N LEU A 40 23.83 -8.18 -37.04
CA LEU A 40 23.01 -8.20 -35.83
C LEU A 40 21.52 -8.26 -36.24
N PRO A 41 20.74 -9.25 -35.75
CA PRO A 41 19.34 -9.39 -36.13
C PRO A 41 18.54 -8.15 -35.71
N LYS A 42 17.48 -7.84 -36.46
CA LYS A 42 16.53 -6.75 -36.18
C LYS A 42 16.09 -6.78 -34.70
N PRO A 43 15.79 -5.61 -34.10
CA PRO A 43 15.76 -5.40 -32.64
C PRO A 43 14.83 -6.31 -31.82
N THR A 44 13.93 -7.07 -32.45
CA THR A 44 12.96 -7.96 -31.79
C THR A 44 13.47 -9.38 -31.53
N PHE A 45 14.59 -9.84 -32.12
CA PHE A 45 15.03 -11.25 -32.00
C PHE A 45 16.52 -11.37 -31.60
N VAL A 46 16.84 -11.12 -30.33
CA VAL A 46 18.16 -11.45 -29.75
C VAL A 46 17.97 -12.32 -28.50
N SER A 47 17.47 -13.52 -28.71
CA SER A 47 17.48 -14.59 -27.70
C SER A 47 18.18 -15.80 -28.32
N GLY A 48 19.52 -15.85 -28.22
CA GLY A 48 20.29 -17.09 -28.43
C GLY A 48 21.31 -17.17 -29.58
N ALA A 49 21.48 -16.13 -30.43
CA ALA A 49 22.22 -16.28 -31.69
C ALA A 49 23.61 -15.62 -31.80
N ILE A 50 24.17 -15.01 -30.75
CA ILE A 50 25.58 -14.55 -30.83
C ILE A 50 26.49 -15.77 -30.58
N LYS A 51 26.79 -16.50 -31.65
CA LYS A 51 27.77 -17.61 -31.61
C LYS A 51 29.13 -17.05 -31.20
N ALA A 52 29.92 -17.83 -30.44
CA ALA A 52 31.26 -17.46 -29.96
C ALA A 52 32.19 -16.89 -31.05
N ARG A 53 31.97 -17.26 -32.33
CA ARG A 53 32.69 -16.73 -33.49
C ARG A 53 32.52 -15.22 -33.74
N HIS A 54 31.44 -14.59 -33.26
CA HIS A 54 31.17 -13.15 -33.44
C HIS A 54 31.70 -12.28 -32.30
N LEU A 55 32.26 -12.92 -31.27
CA LEU A 55 32.75 -12.26 -30.07
C LEU A 55 33.93 -11.30 -30.34
N PRO A 56 34.92 -11.63 -31.20
CA PRO A 56 36.01 -10.70 -31.52
C PRO A 56 35.54 -9.45 -32.28
N GLU A 57 34.50 -9.59 -33.11
CA GLU A 57 33.90 -8.48 -33.86
C GLU A 57 33.17 -7.51 -32.93
N LEU A 58 32.49 -8.05 -31.91
CA LEU A 58 31.85 -7.25 -30.87
C LEU A 58 32.88 -6.52 -30.00
N VAL A 59 33.96 -7.21 -29.61
CA VAL A 59 35.07 -6.63 -28.85
C VAL A 59 35.76 -5.51 -29.64
N ALA A 60 35.99 -5.71 -30.93
CA ALA A 60 36.54 -4.68 -31.81
C ALA A 60 35.60 -3.47 -31.94
N ALA A 61 34.28 -3.70 -32.02
CA ALA A 61 33.29 -2.62 -32.04
C ALA A 61 33.26 -1.85 -30.71
N VAL A 62 33.34 -2.54 -29.57
CA VAL A 62 33.43 -1.92 -28.23
C VAL A 62 34.70 -1.08 -28.10
N HIS A 63 35.86 -1.63 -28.46
CA HIS A 63 37.13 -0.90 -28.42
C HIS A 63 37.15 0.31 -29.36
N TYR A 64 36.58 0.17 -30.56
CA TYR A 64 36.43 1.29 -31.49
C TYR A 64 35.56 2.41 -30.91
N TYR A 65 34.45 2.06 -30.27
CA TYR A 65 33.60 3.04 -29.59
C TYR A 65 34.33 3.68 -28.40
N GLN A 66 35.03 2.92 -27.56
CA GLN A 66 35.82 3.47 -26.45
C GLN A 66 36.87 4.49 -26.92
N ALA A 67 37.64 4.15 -27.96
CA ALA A 67 38.70 4.99 -28.49
C ALA A 67 38.16 6.33 -29.04
N ASN A 68 37.06 6.29 -29.80
CA ASN A 68 36.52 7.49 -30.45
C ASN A 68 35.64 8.35 -29.54
N VAL A 69 35.09 7.79 -28.46
CA VAL A 69 34.25 8.55 -27.52
C VAL A 69 35.10 9.24 -26.44
N SER A 70 36.33 8.78 -26.19
CA SER A 70 37.28 9.44 -25.27
C SER A 70 37.82 10.78 -25.80
N ASN A 71 37.67 11.05 -27.11
CA ASN A 71 38.17 12.25 -27.77
C ASN A 71 37.02 13.07 -28.38
N ASN A 72 36.51 14.05 -27.62
CA ASN A 72 35.65 15.18 -28.06
C ASN A 72 34.76 14.95 -29.30
N MET A 73 33.68 14.18 -29.16
CA MET A 73 32.60 14.15 -30.16
C MET A 73 31.64 15.34 -29.95
N PRO A 74 31.27 16.10 -31.00
CA PRO A 74 30.32 17.21 -30.91
C PRO A 74 28.93 16.75 -30.42
N GLU A 75 28.30 17.59 -29.60
CA GLU A 75 26.98 17.39 -28.97
C GLU A 75 25.86 17.01 -29.97
N VAL A 76 26.00 17.42 -31.24
CA VAL A 76 25.04 17.14 -32.33
C VAL A 76 25.05 15.67 -32.78
N LEU A 77 26.16 14.92 -32.61
CA LEU A 77 26.26 13.51 -33.01
C LEU A 77 25.73 12.52 -31.95
N MET A 78 25.46 12.99 -30.73
CA MET A 78 24.83 12.16 -29.68
C MET A 78 23.38 11.80 -30.02
N ASN A 79 22.66 12.64 -30.78
CA ASN A 79 21.26 12.41 -31.12
C ASN A 79 21.07 11.34 -32.21
N ASP A 80 22.01 11.20 -33.15
CA ASP A 80 21.92 10.22 -34.26
C ASP A 80 22.58 8.86 -33.94
N CYS A 81 23.41 8.77 -32.90
CA CYS A 81 24.04 7.52 -32.45
C CYS A 81 23.11 6.58 -31.68
N ASN A 82 21.87 6.99 -31.39
CA ASN A 82 20.96 6.28 -30.48
C ASN A 82 20.60 4.85 -30.91
N VAL A 83 20.49 4.54 -32.20
CA VAL A 83 20.06 3.19 -32.61
C VAL A 83 21.22 2.17 -32.53
N GLY A 84 22.43 2.59 -32.90
CA GLY A 84 23.62 1.72 -32.91
C GLY A 84 24.20 1.47 -31.52
N SER A 85 24.20 2.48 -30.65
CA SER A 85 24.62 2.33 -29.26
C SER A 85 23.66 1.43 -28.48
N VAL A 86 22.35 1.57 -28.69
CA VAL A 86 21.31 0.73 -28.06
C VAL A 86 21.46 -0.74 -28.48
N ALA A 87 21.69 -1.05 -29.76
CA ALA A 87 21.88 -2.44 -30.19
C ALA A 87 23.15 -3.07 -29.57
N LEU A 88 24.24 -2.31 -29.49
CA LEU A 88 25.49 -2.75 -28.87
C LEU A 88 25.35 -2.96 -27.36
N LEU A 89 24.71 -2.01 -26.67
CA LEU A 89 24.37 -2.13 -25.24
C LEU A 89 23.50 -3.37 -24.97
N ARG A 90 22.59 -3.73 -25.89
CA ARG A 90 21.77 -4.95 -25.79
C ARG A 90 22.56 -6.22 -25.94
N ALA A 91 23.42 -6.28 -26.95
CA ALA A 91 24.32 -7.40 -27.11
C ALA A 91 25.20 -7.57 -25.86
N CYS A 92 25.76 -6.47 -25.35
CA CYS A 92 26.60 -6.43 -24.16
C CYS A 92 25.85 -6.89 -22.90
N SER A 93 24.65 -6.36 -22.65
CA SER A 93 23.83 -6.71 -21.48
C SER A 93 23.38 -8.18 -21.54
N ASN A 94 22.96 -8.67 -22.71
CA ASN A 94 22.58 -10.08 -22.87
C ASN A 94 23.79 -11.00 -22.67
N LEU A 95 24.97 -10.61 -23.13
CA LEU A 95 26.21 -11.36 -22.91
C LEU A 95 26.64 -11.37 -21.44
N LEU A 96 26.43 -10.28 -20.69
CA LEU A 96 26.68 -10.26 -19.25
C LEU A 96 25.74 -11.18 -18.49
N VAL A 97 24.45 -11.22 -18.85
CA VAL A 97 23.45 -12.10 -18.22
C VAL A 97 23.71 -13.57 -18.53
N THR A 98 24.06 -13.88 -19.77
CA THR A 98 24.20 -15.27 -20.24
C THR A 98 25.61 -15.85 -20.02
N SER A 99 26.64 -15.02 -19.94
CA SER A 99 28.05 -15.47 -19.90
C SER A 99 28.77 -15.06 -18.61
N ASN A 100 28.24 -15.50 -17.46
CA ASN A 100 28.80 -15.19 -16.14
C ASN A 100 30.25 -15.70 -15.92
N LYS A 101 30.87 -16.36 -16.91
CA LYS A 101 32.25 -16.90 -16.87
C LYS A 101 33.10 -16.58 -18.12
N SER A 102 32.65 -15.75 -19.07
CA SER A 102 33.48 -15.45 -20.23
C SER A 102 34.63 -14.49 -19.86
N PRO A 103 35.84 -14.62 -20.42
CA PRO A 103 36.96 -13.72 -20.15
C PRO A 103 36.69 -12.26 -20.58
N ILE A 104 35.60 -12.02 -21.32
CA ILE A 104 35.23 -10.72 -21.89
C ILE A 104 34.14 -10.04 -21.05
N SER A 105 33.49 -10.78 -20.14
CA SER A 105 32.50 -10.20 -19.22
C SER A 105 33.10 -9.04 -18.40
N GLY A 106 34.37 -9.13 -18.01
CA GLY A 106 35.08 -8.05 -17.31
C GLY A 106 35.23 -6.79 -18.17
N GLN A 107 35.58 -6.93 -19.45
CA GLN A 107 35.71 -5.78 -20.37
C GLN A 107 34.37 -5.14 -20.72
N ILE A 108 33.36 -5.98 -20.99
CA ILE A 108 32.00 -5.50 -21.25
C ILE A 108 31.43 -4.82 -20.01
N SER A 109 31.61 -5.41 -18.83
CA SER A 109 31.18 -4.80 -17.57
C SER A 109 31.85 -3.46 -17.36
N SER A 110 33.18 -3.37 -17.56
CA SER A 110 33.91 -2.09 -17.46
C SER A 110 33.35 -1.04 -18.40
N TYR A 111 33.13 -1.39 -19.67
CA TYR A 111 32.58 -0.48 -20.67
C TYR A 111 31.16 -0.01 -20.33
N MET A 112 30.29 -0.92 -19.90
CA MET A 112 28.93 -0.60 -19.50
C MET A 112 28.94 0.34 -18.29
N THR A 113 29.79 0.07 -17.31
CA THR A 113 29.90 0.96 -16.15
C THR A 113 30.44 2.34 -16.51
N ASP A 114 31.40 2.44 -17.45
CA ASP A 114 31.87 3.74 -17.95
C ASP A 114 30.76 4.56 -18.62
N ILE A 115 29.76 3.90 -19.21
CA ILE A 115 28.58 4.57 -19.77
C ILE A 115 27.66 5.05 -18.64
N TYR A 116 27.42 4.25 -17.60
CA TYR A 116 26.56 4.62 -16.49
C TYR A 116 27.13 5.71 -15.59
N LEU A 117 28.46 5.84 -15.56
CA LEU A 117 29.15 6.90 -14.83
C LEU A 117 29.07 8.27 -15.50
N ARG A 118 28.60 8.35 -16.75
CA ARG A 118 28.39 9.63 -17.44
C ARG A 118 27.15 10.35 -16.91
N PRO A 119 27.08 11.68 -17.08
CA PRO A 119 25.82 12.40 -16.87
C PRO A 119 24.69 11.74 -17.68
N GLN A 120 23.53 11.55 -17.06
CA GLN A 120 22.37 10.85 -17.65
C GLN A 120 22.61 9.35 -17.96
N GLY A 121 23.67 8.74 -17.45
CA GLY A 121 23.96 7.32 -17.61
C GLY A 121 22.83 6.43 -17.07
N PHE A 122 22.23 6.80 -15.94
CA PHE A 122 21.05 6.09 -15.42
C PHE A 122 19.84 6.18 -16.37
N VAL A 123 19.57 7.36 -16.91
CA VAL A 123 18.48 7.58 -17.88
C VAL A 123 18.70 6.74 -19.14
N ALA A 124 19.91 6.80 -19.72
CA ALA A 124 20.27 5.99 -20.88
C ALA A 124 20.11 4.49 -20.59
N ALA A 125 20.49 4.03 -19.40
CA ALA A 125 20.31 2.64 -18.99
C ALA A 125 18.83 2.25 -18.87
N THR A 126 17.98 3.11 -18.31
CA THR A 126 16.55 2.84 -18.19
C THR A 126 15.88 2.72 -19.55
N GLU A 127 16.12 3.66 -20.47
CA GLU A 127 15.57 3.63 -21.84
C GLU A 127 16.08 2.43 -22.63
N PHE A 128 17.31 2.04 -22.34
CA PHE A 128 17.97 0.90 -22.96
C PHE A 128 17.37 -0.44 -22.50
N VAL A 129 17.22 -0.65 -21.19
CA VAL A 129 16.79 -1.94 -20.60
C VAL A 129 15.28 -2.08 -20.54
N LEU A 130 14.56 -1.00 -20.24
CA LEU A 130 13.12 -0.99 -19.95
C LEU A 130 12.28 -0.68 -21.18
N GLN A 131 12.61 -1.31 -22.31
CA GLN A 131 11.79 -1.20 -23.49
C GLN A 131 10.47 -1.96 -23.31
N PRO A 132 9.32 -1.34 -23.63
CA PRO A 132 8.03 -2.02 -23.58
C PRO A 132 8.05 -3.28 -24.45
N GLN A 133 7.46 -4.38 -23.97
CA GLN A 133 7.22 -5.56 -24.80
C GLN A 133 6.05 -5.32 -25.76
N GLU A 134 5.67 -6.32 -26.57
CA GLU A 134 4.55 -6.21 -27.53
C GLU A 134 3.22 -5.80 -26.89
N ASN A 135 3.04 -6.06 -25.58
CA ASN A 135 1.88 -5.65 -24.79
C ASN A 135 1.98 -4.22 -24.22
N GLY A 136 3.06 -3.49 -24.48
CA GLY A 136 3.30 -2.16 -23.93
C GLY A 136 3.77 -2.14 -22.47
N GLU A 137 3.94 -3.29 -21.83
CA GLU A 137 4.36 -3.37 -20.43
C GLU A 137 5.85 -3.70 -20.28
N VAL A 138 6.46 -3.21 -19.20
CA VAL A 138 7.84 -3.52 -18.82
C VAL A 138 7.81 -4.64 -17.78
N SER A 139 8.51 -5.74 -18.05
CA SER A 139 8.53 -6.91 -17.18
C SER A 139 9.38 -6.69 -15.92
N LEU A 140 9.01 -7.34 -14.80
CA LEU A 140 9.77 -7.31 -13.55
C LEU A 140 11.24 -7.70 -13.74
N LYS A 141 11.52 -8.68 -14.61
CA LYS A 141 12.88 -9.14 -14.93
C LYS A 141 13.75 -8.05 -15.54
N GLN A 142 13.17 -7.11 -16.29
CA GLN A 142 13.91 -5.98 -16.85
C GLN A 142 14.32 -4.98 -15.76
N PHE A 143 13.45 -4.72 -14.77
CA PHE A 143 13.81 -3.90 -13.61
C PHE A 143 14.92 -4.54 -12.78
N GLU A 144 14.86 -5.84 -12.53
CA GLU A 144 15.91 -6.58 -11.82
C GLU A 144 17.23 -6.64 -12.60
N LEU A 145 17.17 -6.73 -13.93
CA LEU A 145 18.35 -6.65 -14.78
C LEU A 145 19.00 -5.27 -14.69
N LEU A 146 18.21 -4.21 -14.86
CA LEU A 146 18.69 -2.84 -14.73
C LEU A 146 19.34 -2.60 -13.37
N ALA A 147 18.68 -3.03 -12.28
CA ALA A 147 19.17 -2.86 -10.92
C ALA A 147 20.54 -3.52 -10.71
N ARG A 148 20.73 -4.77 -11.15
CA ARG A 148 22.03 -5.46 -11.05
C ARG A 148 23.12 -4.80 -11.87
N LEU A 149 22.76 -4.31 -13.05
CA LEU A 149 23.70 -3.70 -13.98
C LEU A 149 24.14 -2.30 -13.51
N ILE A 150 23.24 -1.51 -12.90
CA ILE A 150 23.57 -0.23 -12.26
C ILE A 150 24.21 -0.42 -10.88
N ALA A 151 24.01 -1.54 -10.19
CA ALA A 151 24.72 -1.82 -8.95
C ALA A 151 26.14 -2.39 -9.19
N ALA A 152 26.45 -2.83 -10.40
CA ALA A 152 27.77 -3.38 -10.76
C ALA A 152 28.87 -2.29 -10.85
N LYS A 153 29.44 -1.93 -9.69
CA LYS A 153 30.60 -1.04 -9.57
C LYS A 153 31.84 -1.64 -10.27
N PRO A 154 32.68 -0.83 -10.95
CA PRO A 154 33.96 -1.29 -11.48
C PRO A 154 34.89 -1.74 -10.35
N SER A 155 35.68 -2.77 -10.57
CA SER A 155 36.68 -3.24 -9.59
C SER A 155 37.73 -2.16 -9.25
N SER A 156 38.06 -1.31 -10.22
CA SER A 156 39.04 -0.22 -10.10
C SER A 156 38.56 1.01 -9.32
N MET A 157 37.26 1.14 -9.06
CA MET A 157 36.67 2.36 -8.50
C MET A 157 36.35 2.18 -7.01
N GLU A 158 36.56 3.21 -6.19
CA GLU A 158 36.11 3.22 -4.80
C GLU A 158 34.58 3.26 -4.71
N VAL A 159 33.99 2.60 -3.70
CA VAL A 159 32.53 2.57 -3.47
C VAL A 159 31.97 3.97 -3.27
N SER A 160 32.58 4.78 -2.41
CA SER A 160 32.10 6.14 -2.12
C SER A 160 32.06 7.00 -3.38
N ARG A 161 33.14 6.95 -4.16
CA ARG A 161 33.24 7.66 -5.43
C ARG A 161 32.18 7.18 -6.43
N TYR A 162 31.94 5.87 -6.52
CA TYR A 162 30.91 5.31 -7.39
C TYR A 162 29.50 5.82 -7.04
N LEU A 163 29.15 5.78 -5.75
CA LEU A 163 27.85 6.23 -5.25
C LEU A 163 27.64 7.74 -5.49
N GLN A 164 28.69 8.55 -5.35
CA GLN A 164 28.65 9.99 -5.67
C GLN A 164 28.30 10.31 -7.13
N TYR A 165 28.55 9.38 -8.07
CA TYR A 165 28.12 9.56 -9.46
C TYR A 165 26.72 9.01 -9.72
N ILE A 166 26.39 7.83 -9.19
CA ILE A 166 25.17 7.12 -9.56
C ILE A 166 23.94 7.63 -8.80
N LEU A 167 24.03 7.82 -7.48
CA LEU A 167 22.87 8.21 -6.68
C LEU A 167 22.28 9.58 -7.10
N PRO A 168 23.08 10.63 -7.37
CA PRO A 168 22.52 11.91 -7.83
C PRO A 168 21.79 11.79 -9.17
N GLN A 169 22.29 10.95 -10.09
CA GLN A 169 21.61 10.71 -11.36
C GLN A 169 20.25 10.04 -11.17
N ILE A 170 20.15 9.09 -10.23
CA ILE A 170 18.86 8.47 -9.88
C ILE A 170 17.92 9.53 -9.28
N MET A 171 18.41 10.40 -8.38
CA MET A 171 17.59 11.47 -7.80
C MET A 171 17.08 12.45 -8.87
N ILE A 172 17.94 12.86 -9.81
CA ILE A 172 17.53 13.71 -10.94
C ILE A 172 16.46 13.03 -11.80
N ALA A 173 16.60 11.73 -12.06
CA ALA A 173 15.62 10.98 -12.83
C ALA A 173 14.28 10.81 -12.10
N LEU A 174 14.26 10.89 -10.77
CA LEU A 174 13.03 10.94 -9.98
C LEU A 174 12.30 12.29 -10.08
N ASP A 175 13.01 13.37 -10.39
CA ASP A 175 12.40 14.69 -10.56
C ASP A 175 11.75 14.89 -11.94
N ASP A 176 11.99 13.96 -12.87
CA ASP A 176 11.47 14.03 -14.22
C ASP A 176 9.94 13.86 -14.25
N LYS A 177 9.24 14.92 -14.68
CA LYS A 177 7.78 14.97 -14.80
C LYS A 177 7.26 14.47 -16.14
N SER A 178 8.13 14.07 -17.07
CA SER A 178 7.73 13.52 -18.37
C SER A 178 7.09 12.14 -18.25
N GLU A 179 6.38 11.71 -19.31
CA GLU A 179 5.83 10.35 -19.39
C GLU A 179 6.94 9.28 -19.32
N ALA A 180 8.09 9.55 -19.95
CA ALA A 180 9.30 8.73 -19.81
C ALA A 180 9.79 8.66 -18.35
N GLY A 181 9.62 9.76 -17.61
CA GLY A 181 9.84 9.84 -16.17
C GLY A 181 9.07 8.79 -15.36
N SER A 182 7.85 8.40 -15.79
CA SER A 182 7.05 7.37 -15.09
C SER A 182 7.75 6.01 -15.04
N ILE A 183 8.41 5.58 -16.14
CA ILE A 183 9.18 4.33 -16.17
C ILE A 183 10.41 4.44 -15.26
N ARG A 184 11.10 5.58 -15.30
CA ARG A 184 12.30 5.85 -14.47
C ARG A 184 11.95 5.85 -12.98
N LYS A 185 10.84 6.49 -12.60
CA LYS A 185 10.29 6.50 -11.23
C LYS A 185 9.98 5.10 -10.74
N ARG A 186 9.41 4.24 -11.60
CA ARG A 186 9.17 2.82 -11.26
C ARG A 186 10.46 2.01 -11.14
N ALA A 187 11.51 2.36 -11.88
CA ALA A 187 12.78 1.65 -11.89
C ALA A 187 13.68 1.97 -10.69
N ALA A 188 13.68 3.23 -10.25
CA ALA A 188 14.58 3.74 -9.23
C ALA A 188 14.53 2.94 -7.91
N PRO A 189 13.38 2.53 -7.35
CA PRO A 189 13.33 1.74 -6.12
C PRO A 189 14.07 0.40 -6.24
N PHE A 190 13.97 -0.29 -7.39
CA PHE A 190 14.66 -1.55 -7.63
C PHE A 190 16.18 -1.37 -7.66
N VAL A 191 16.63 -0.31 -8.32
CA VAL A 191 18.06 0.02 -8.46
C VAL A 191 18.62 0.41 -7.10
N VAL A 192 17.93 1.28 -6.36
CA VAL A 192 18.34 1.70 -5.02
C VAL A 192 18.36 0.52 -4.05
N ARG A 193 17.39 -0.39 -4.11
CA ARG A 193 17.40 -1.63 -3.34
C ARG A 193 18.67 -2.45 -3.59
N GLU A 194 19.02 -2.68 -4.86
CA GLU A 194 20.19 -3.49 -5.19
C GLU A 194 21.51 -2.77 -4.81
N ILE A 195 21.57 -1.45 -4.95
CA ILE A 195 22.69 -0.63 -4.47
C ILE A 195 22.85 -0.76 -2.95
N ILE A 196 21.78 -0.61 -2.17
CA ILE A 196 21.81 -0.76 -0.70
C ILE A 196 22.27 -2.18 -0.32
N LYS A 197 21.72 -3.20 -0.98
CA LYS A 197 22.09 -4.59 -0.74
C LYS A 197 23.57 -4.87 -1.05
N GLN A 198 24.11 -4.28 -2.11
CA GLN A 198 25.48 -4.52 -2.55
C GLN A 198 26.52 -3.72 -1.74
N PHE A 199 26.21 -2.48 -1.36
CA PHE A 199 27.17 -1.58 -0.73
C PHE A 199 26.92 -1.33 0.77
N GLY A 200 25.77 -1.71 1.32
CA GLY A 200 25.44 -1.58 2.74
C GLY A 200 25.39 -0.13 3.22
N ALA A 201 25.87 0.11 4.44
CA ALA A 201 25.76 1.39 5.15
C ALA A 201 26.22 2.64 4.35
N PRO A 202 27.36 2.63 3.61
CA PRO A 202 27.76 3.78 2.77
C PRO A 202 26.67 4.29 1.81
N ALA A 203 25.94 3.37 1.16
CA ALA A 203 24.85 3.74 0.26
C ALA A 203 23.64 4.28 1.04
N GLN A 204 23.36 3.72 2.21
CA GLN A 204 22.26 4.16 3.06
C GLN A 204 22.50 5.58 3.56
N THR A 205 23.67 5.85 4.14
CA THR A 205 24.04 7.18 4.64
C THR A 205 23.94 8.22 3.54
N MET A 206 24.52 7.95 2.37
CA MET A 206 24.50 8.91 1.26
C MET A 206 23.08 9.13 0.71
N LEU A 207 22.25 8.08 0.67
CA LEU A 207 20.85 8.21 0.25
C LEU A 207 20.03 9.01 1.27
N ILE A 208 20.22 8.76 2.56
CA ILE A 208 19.61 9.54 3.64
C ILE A 208 20.07 10.99 3.54
N ASP A 209 21.35 11.27 3.31
CA ASP A 209 21.84 12.64 3.13
C ASP A 209 21.20 13.32 1.91
N MET A 210 21.01 12.63 0.78
CA MET A 210 20.40 13.24 -0.40
C MET A 210 18.90 13.50 -0.26
N VAL A 211 18.21 12.64 0.49
CA VAL A 211 16.75 12.57 0.49
C VAL A 211 16.17 13.15 1.77
N ALA A 212 16.79 12.86 2.91
CA ALA A 212 16.36 13.29 4.23
C ALA A 212 16.94 14.63 4.65
N GLN A 213 18.13 15.03 4.17
CA GLN A 213 18.75 16.29 4.62
C GLN A 213 17.83 17.50 4.48
N PRO A 214 17.05 17.68 3.39
CA PRO A 214 16.06 18.77 3.30
C PRO A 214 15.00 18.76 4.41
N MET A 215 14.71 17.58 4.99
CA MET A 215 13.77 17.39 6.09
C MET A 215 14.43 17.48 7.47
N MET A 216 15.71 17.12 7.55
CA MET A 216 16.49 17.04 8.80
C MET A 216 17.13 18.38 9.17
N ILE A 217 17.32 19.28 8.21
CA ILE A 217 17.57 20.69 8.49
C ILE A 217 16.27 21.21 9.12
N GLY A 218 16.16 21.11 10.45
CA GLY A 218 14.98 21.53 11.22
C GLY A 218 14.63 23.01 11.13
N ASP A 219 15.26 23.74 10.20
CA ASP A 219 14.87 25.08 9.82
C ASP A 219 13.68 25.00 8.87
N MET A 220 12.47 25.20 9.41
CA MET A 220 11.22 25.14 8.63
C MET A 220 11.07 26.26 7.60
N LYS A 221 12.13 27.04 7.37
CA LYS A 221 12.27 27.99 6.27
C LYS A 221 12.68 27.33 4.96
N VAL A 222 12.89 26.01 4.92
CA VAL A 222 13.12 25.30 3.66
C VAL A 222 11.92 25.56 2.73
N PRO A 223 12.14 26.20 1.56
CA PRO A 223 11.07 26.48 0.61
C PRO A 223 10.38 25.18 0.19
N SER A 224 9.07 25.23 -0.05
CA SER A 224 8.31 24.09 -0.57
C SER A 224 8.90 23.54 -1.87
N GLU A 225 9.56 24.39 -2.67
CA GLU A 225 10.27 24.02 -3.90
C GLU A 225 11.41 23.02 -3.67
N VAL A 226 12.02 23.00 -2.48
CA VAL A 226 13.09 22.05 -2.12
C VAL A 226 12.52 20.81 -1.44
N LEU A 227 11.52 21.02 -0.59
CA LEU A 227 10.95 19.96 0.23
C LEU A 227 10.01 19.03 -0.53
N ASP A 228 9.13 19.57 -1.37
CA ASP A 228 8.14 18.76 -2.09
C ASP A 228 8.82 17.73 -3.01
N PRO A 229 9.88 18.06 -3.77
CA PRO A 229 10.65 17.05 -4.51
C PRO A 229 11.31 16.01 -3.61
N ALA A 230 11.85 16.40 -2.44
CA ALA A 230 12.45 15.47 -1.50
C ALA A 230 11.43 14.46 -0.95
N LEU A 231 10.24 14.94 -0.58
CA LEU A 231 9.12 14.11 -0.14
C LEU A 231 8.58 13.22 -1.27
N GLU A 232 8.52 13.71 -2.51
CA GLU A 232 8.12 12.92 -3.67
C GLU A 232 9.14 11.80 -3.93
N ARG A 233 10.45 12.10 -3.89
CA ARG A 233 11.53 11.11 -4.00
C ARG A 233 11.39 10.04 -2.93
N LEU A 234 11.18 10.40 -1.67
CA LEU A 234 10.89 9.44 -0.60
C LEU A 234 9.67 8.57 -0.94
N CYS A 235 8.56 9.19 -1.31
CA CYS A 235 7.35 8.46 -1.67
C CYS A 235 7.56 7.50 -2.84
N ILE A 236 8.47 7.78 -3.76
CA ILE A 236 8.78 6.85 -4.86
C ILE A 236 9.69 5.73 -4.36
N LEU A 237 10.79 6.07 -3.69
CA LEU A 237 11.78 5.10 -3.20
C LEU A 237 11.19 4.12 -2.19
N THR A 238 10.27 4.56 -1.35
CA THR A 238 9.63 3.73 -0.32
C THR A 238 8.45 2.91 -0.86
N GLN A 239 8.33 2.76 -2.18
CA GLN A 239 7.45 1.74 -2.76
C GLN A 239 8.04 0.34 -2.60
N ASP A 240 9.37 0.24 -2.48
CA ASP A 240 10.05 -1.00 -2.16
C ASP A 240 10.18 -1.18 -0.63
N PHE A 241 9.82 -2.35 -0.14
CA PHE A 241 9.81 -2.66 1.30
C PHE A 241 11.22 -2.64 1.92
N GLN A 242 12.24 -3.13 1.21
CA GLN A 242 13.61 -3.15 1.75
C GLN A 242 14.21 -1.75 1.81
N VAL A 243 13.97 -0.93 0.77
CA VAL A 243 14.36 0.49 0.78
C VAL A 243 13.64 1.22 1.91
N THR A 244 12.35 0.94 2.08
CA THR A 244 11.54 1.49 3.19
C THR A 244 12.14 1.18 4.55
N GLN A 245 12.46 -0.08 4.84
CA GLN A 245 12.98 -0.47 6.16
C GLN A 245 14.28 0.22 6.55
N VAL A 246 15.09 0.56 5.55
CA VAL A 246 16.40 1.20 5.70
C VAL A 246 16.25 2.72 5.77
N VAL A 247 15.60 3.32 4.79
CA VAL A 247 15.55 4.78 4.65
C VAL A 247 14.52 5.38 5.60
N LEU A 248 13.32 4.79 5.72
CA LEU A 248 12.28 5.42 6.54
C LEU A 248 12.53 5.30 8.03
N ALA A 249 13.39 4.39 8.53
CA ALA A 249 13.69 4.35 9.96
C ALA A 249 14.27 5.68 10.45
N ASP A 250 15.21 6.24 9.69
CA ASP A 250 15.87 7.50 10.02
C ASP A 250 15.05 8.73 9.63
N VAL A 251 14.17 8.59 8.63
CA VAL A 251 13.39 9.70 8.07
C VAL A 251 11.99 9.81 8.67
N ALA A 252 11.43 8.75 9.24
CA ALA A 252 10.05 8.74 9.74
C ALA A 252 9.83 9.77 10.85
N LEU A 253 10.82 9.98 11.73
CA LEU A 253 10.73 11.03 12.75
C LEU A 253 10.68 12.42 12.11
N GLY A 254 11.58 12.67 11.15
CA GLY A 254 11.60 13.91 10.39
C GLY A 254 10.27 14.13 9.64
N ALA A 255 9.75 13.11 8.98
CA ALA A 255 8.47 13.15 8.28
C ALA A 255 7.29 13.39 9.23
N PHE A 256 7.30 12.78 10.42
CA PHE A 256 6.27 12.99 11.43
C PHE A 256 6.29 14.43 11.97
N VAL A 257 7.46 14.90 12.40
CA VAL A 257 7.64 16.27 12.92
C VAL A 257 7.30 17.31 11.85
N PHE A 258 7.75 17.07 10.61
CA PHE A 258 7.47 17.96 9.49
C PHE A 258 5.98 17.96 9.14
N GLY A 259 5.35 16.79 9.06
CA GLY A 259 3.92 16.65 8.80
C GLY A 259 3.06 17.34 9.85
N TYR A 260 3.46 17.25 11.13
CA TYR A 260 2.81 17.95 12.23
C TYR A 260 2.89 19.48 12.07
N SER A 261 4.08 20.00 11.74
CA SER A 261 4.22 21.44 11.49
C SER A 261 3.44 21.89 10.26
N ALA A 262 3.51 21.13 9.15
CA ALA A 262 2.73 21.38 7.95
C ALA A 262 1.23 21.42 8.26
N HIS A 263 0.75 20.55 9.16
CA HIS A 263 -0.62 20.60 9.68
C HIS A 263 -0.93 21.93 10.37
N ARG A 264 -0.07 22.39 11.30
CA ARG A 264 -0.25 23.67 12.01
C ARG A 264 -0.23 24.89 11.08
N GLN A 265 0.58 24.82 10.02
CA GLN A 265 0.70 25.90 9.05
C GLN A 265 -0.39 25.87 7.96
N GLY A 266 -1.19 24.81 7.87
CA GLY A 266 -2.20 24.63 6.84
C GLY A 266 -1.62 24.24 5.47
N LEU A 267 -0.43 23.65 5.42
CA LEU A 267 0.23 23.15 4.21
C LEU A 267 -0.28 21.73 3.89
N HIS A 268 -1.48 21.64 3.33
CA HIS A 268 -2.18 20.36 3.14
C HIS A 268 -1.42 19.36 2.25
N ALA A 269 -0.82 19.80 1.13
CA ALA A 269 -0.12 18.89 0.22
C ALA A 269 1.11 18.23 0.87
N THR A 270 1.93 19.04 1.56
CA THR A 270 3.12 18.59 2.29
C THR A 270 2.73 17.70 3.46
N ARG A 271 1.68 18.07 4.21
CA ARG A 271 1.10 17.23 5.26
C ARG A 271 0.70 15.86 4.72
N ASP A 272 -0.04 15.81 3.61
CA ASP A 272 -0.55 14.55 3.04
C ASP A 272 0.61 13.66 2.51
N LEU A 273 1.71 14.25 2.04
CA LEU A 273 2.94 13.52 1.71
C LEU A 273 3.60 12.92 2.95
N CYS A 274 3.81 13.72 4.00
CA CYS A 274 4.35 13.26 5.28
C CYS A 274 3.48 12.17 5.91
N GLU A 275 2.16 12.33 5.93
CA GLU A 275 1.22 11.33 6.44
C GLU A 275 1.35 10.02 5.65
N ARG A 276 1.43 10.07 4.31
CA ARG A 276 1.64 8.86 3.49
C ARG A 276 2.97 8.16 3.79
N LEU A 277 4.04 8.91 4.03
CA LEU A 277 5.34 8.34 4.41
C LEU A 277 5.29 7.69 5.79
N VAL A 278 4.71 8.36 6.78
CA VAL A 278 4.56 7.81 8.13
C VAL A 278 3.67 6.56 8.08
N ILE A 279 2.53 6.59 7.39
CA ILE A 279 1.64 5.42 7.22
C ILE A 279 2.39 4.22 6.62
N ARG A 280 3.17 4.44 5.54
CA ARG A 280 3.96 3.37 4.95
C ARG A 280 5.01 2.84 5.92
N PHE A 281 5.64 3.73 6.67
CA PHE A 281 6.60 3.34 7.69
C PHE A 281 5.95 2.47 8.78
N VAL A 282 4.79 2.90 9.32
CA VAL A 282 4.00 2.15 10.30
C VAL A 282 3.72 0.72 9.79
N ARG A 283 3.31 0.61 8.53
CA ARG A 283 3.01 -0.68 7.89
C ARG A 283 4.21 -1.61 7.76
N CYS A 284 5.44 -1.07 7.73
CA CYS A 284 6.63 -1.85 7.44
C CYS A 284 7.44 -2.29 8.67
N ARG A 285 7.30 -1.60 9.80
CA ARG A 285 8.19 -1.75 10.98
C ARG A 285 7.47 -2.12 12.27
N GLU A 286 6.19 -2.46 12.20
CA GLU A 286 5.30 -2.66 13.36
C GLU A 286 5.19 -1.37 14.21
N ALA A 287 4.19 -1.26 15.10
CA ALA A 287 3.92 -0.02 15.82
C ALA A 287 5.07 0.43 16.74
N ASP A 288 5.93 -0.49 17.17
CA ASP A 288 6.93 -0.24 18.22
C ASP A 288 7.92 0.88 17.88
N LEU A 289 8.35 1.04 16.62
CA LEU A 289 9.25 2.14 16.28
C LEU A 289 8.53 3.50 16.27
N LEU A 290 7.25 3.59 15.89
CA LEU A 290 6.51 4.85 16.04
C LEU A 290 6.42 5.28 17.50
N MET A 291 6.31 4.30 18.39
CA MET A 291 6.26 4.53 19.82
C MET A 291 7.61 5.05 20.34
N GLU A 292 8.70 4.48 19.86
CA GLU A 292 10.06 4.96 20.17
C GLU A 292 10.28 6.39 19.64
N LEU A 293 9.87 6.66 18.39
CA LEU A 293 9.94 7.98 17.78
C LEU A 293 9.12 9.02 18.55
N TRP A 294 7.95 8.64 19.04
CA TRP A 294 7.14 9.47 19.92
C TRP A 294 7.76 9.69 21.30
N GLN A 295 8.34 8.65 21.91
CA GLN A 295 9.05 8.80 23.19
C GLN A 295 10.24 9.74 23.03
N GLN A 296 10.99 9.62 21.95
CA GLN A 296 12.09 10.53 21.62
C GLN A 296 11.59 11.97 21.36
N SER A 297 10.41 12.12 20.73
CA SER A 297 9.81 13.45 20.48
C SER A 297 9.29 14.12 21.76
N THR A 298 8.72 13.36 22.68
CA THR A 298 8.14 13.87 23.93
C THR A 298 9.16 14.06 25.06
N THR A 299 10.22 13.25 25.10
CA THR A 299 11.32 13.41 26.07
C THR A 299 12.26 14.54 25.71
N ARG A 300 12.37 14.89 24.41
CA ARG A 300 13.01 16.14 23.98
C ARG A 300 12.03 17.28 24.25
N SER A 301 12.18 17.93 25.41
CA SER A 301 11.46 19.15 25.81
C SER A 301 11.55 20.32 24.81
N GLU A 302 12.34 20.15 23.75
CA GLU A 302 12.61 21.12 22.70
C GLU A 302 12.54 20.43 21.34
N LEU A 303 11.33 20.02 20.91
CA LEU A 303 11.07 19.97 19.48
C LEU A 303 10.69 21.39 19.04
N PRO A 304 11.62 22.17 18.46
CA PRO A 304 11.28 23.50 17.99
C PRO A 304 10.32 23.35 16.80
N VAL A 305 9.07 23.78 16.98
CA VAL A 305 8.14 23.93 15.87
C VAL A 305 7.96 25.42 15.60
N LEU A 306 8.39 25.81 14.40
CA LEU A 306 8.31 27.18 13.92
C LEU A 306 6.87 27.49 13.52
N THR A 307 6.33 28.56 14.09
CA THR A 307 5.06 29.14 13.65
C THR A 307 5.23 29.84 12.30
N LYS A 308 4.12 30.22 11.66
CA LYS A 308 4.12 31.06 10.44
C LYS A 308 4.96 32.35 10.56
N ARG A 309 5.25 32.81 11.79
CA ARG A 309 6.04 34.02 12.07
C ARG A 309 7.51 33.74 12.36
N GLY A 310 7.96 32.48 12.30
CA GLY A 310 9.32 32.09 12.63
C GLY A 310 9.61 32.07 14.15
N GLU A 311 8.58 32.22 14.99
CA GLU A 311 8.70 32.05 16.44
C GLU A 311 8.68 30.56 16.77
N VAL A 312 9.63 30.12 17.59
CA VAL A 312 9.66 28.76 18.15
C VAL A 312 8.65 28.70 19.28
N THR A 313 7.54 28.02 19.06
CA THR A 313 6.57 27.73 20.13
C THR A 313 6.77 26.32 20.64
N PRO A 314 6.79 26.11 21.97
CA PRO A 314 6.86 24.76 22.52
C PRO A 314 5.63 23.98 22.04
N VAL A 315 5.89 22.79 21.54
CA VAL A 315 4.87 21.89 21.04
C VAL A 315 4.04 21.40 22.22
N GLN A 316 2.75 21.72 22.20
CA GLN A 316 1.84 21.23 23.24
C GLN A 316 1.63 19.72 23.05
N PRO A 317 1.84 18.89 24.08
CA PRO A 317 1.67 17.43 23.97
C PRO A 317 0.31 17.02 23.37
N ILE A 318 -0.75 17.78 23.67
CA ILE A 318 -2.10 17.54 23.16
C ILE A 318 -2.19 17.66 21.63
N GLU A 319 -1.47 18.60 21.01
CA GLU A 319 -1.50 18.80 19.57
C GLU A 319 -0.75 17.69 18.83
N VAL A 320 0.36 17.22 19.41
CA VAL A 320 1.07 16.06 18.85
C VAL A 320 0.21 14.82 18.98
N CYS A 321 -0.52 14.67 20.09
CA CYS A 321 -1.45 13.56 20.28
C CYS A 321 -2.54 13.59 19.21
N GLN A 322 -3.15 14.75 18.96
CA GLN A 322 -4.16 14.92 17.91
C GLN A 322 -3.62 14.57 16.52
N TYR A 323 -2.40 14.99 16.19
CA TYR A 323 -1.79 14.66 14.90
C TYR A 323 -1.46 13.16 14.78
N PHE A 324 -0.93 12.56 15.84
CA PHE A 324 -0.66 11.14 15.88
C PHE A 324 -1.95 10.31 15.74
N LEU A 325 -3.00 10.73 16.44
CA LEU A 325 -4.33 10.13 16.37
C LEU A 325 -4.89 10.17 14.94
N ARG A 326 -4.76 11.30 14.26
CA ARG A 326 -5.11 11.44 12.85
C ARG A 326 -4.34 10.46 11.96
N ILE A 327 -3.05 10.23 12.21
CA ILE A 327 -2.30 9.19 11.50
C ILE A 327 -2.90 7.81 11.79
N ALA A 328 -3.21 7.50 13.05
CA ALA A 328 -3.86 6.24 13.41
C ALA A 328 -5.22 6.04 12.71
N GLU A 329 -6.00 7.11 12.51
CA GLU A 329 -7.24 7.08 11.71
C GLU A 329 -7.00 6.71 10.26
N LEU A 330 -5.95 7.27 9.65
CA LEU A 330 -5.60 6.96 8.26
C LEU A 330 -5.10 5.52 8.10
N VAL A 331 -4.60 4.91 9.18
CA VAL A 331 -4.16 3.50 9.23
C VAL A 331 -5.28 2.56 9.69
N ARG A 332 -6.53 3.03 9.82
CA ARG A 332 -7.67 2.30 10.42
C ARG A 332 -7.96 0.90 9.84
N SER A 333 -7.54 0.61 8.61
CA SER A 333 -7.60 -0.75 8.06
C SER A 333 -6.83 -1.78 8.89
N GLU A 334 -5.87 -1.35 9.71
CA GLU A 334 -4.96 -2.21 10.45
C GLU A 334 -5.26 -2.18 11.95
N LYS A 335 -6.29 -2.95 12.32
CA LYS A 335 -6.80 -3.04 13.69
C LYS A 335 -5.71 -3.34 14.74
N GLN A 336 -4.66 -4.10 14.40
CA GLN A 336 -3.56 -4.43 15.30
C GLN A 336 -2.73 -3.20 15.70
N LEU A 337 -2.46 -2.29 14.76
CA LEU A 337 -1.70 -1.06 15.02
C LEU A 337 -2.47 -0.13 15.94
N LEU A 338 -3.79 -0.03 15.76
CA LEU A 338 -4.69 0.67 16.67
C LEU A 338 -4.64 0.07 18.08
N VAL A 339 -4.70 -1.25 18.22
CA VAL A 339 -4.62 -1.94 19.53
C VAL A 339 -3.30 -1.64 20.24
N MET A 340 -2.16 -1.84 19.56
CA MET A 340 -0.84 -1.55 20.13
C MET A 340 -0.72 -0.08 20.52
N PHE A 341 -1.27 0.79 19.70
CA PHE A 341 -1.29 2.23 19.98
C PHE A 341 -2.11 2.56 21.22
N TYR A 342 -3.30 1.98 21.38
CA TYR A 342 -4.11 2.16 22.58
C TYR A 342 -3.44 1.60 23.83
N GLU A 343 -2.86 0.40 23.76
CA GLU A 343 -2.10 -0.22 24.85
C GLU A 343 -0.99 0.70 25.38
N LYS A 344 -0.33 1.43 24.47
CA LYS A 344 0.74 2.35 24.83
C LYS A 344 0.22 3.73 25.26
N LEU A 345 -0.84 4.25 24.65
CA LEU A 345 -1.56 5.45 25.11
C LEU A 345 -2.04 5.31 26.56
N VAL A 346 -2.50 4.13 26.93
CA VAL A 346 -2.91 3.79 28.30
C VAL A 346 -1.73 3.90 29.27
N GLN A 347 -0.49 3.69 28.81
CA GLN A 347 0.72 3.85 29.61
C GLN A 347 1.14 5.32 29.80
N TRP A 348 0.40 6.30 29.27
CA TRP A 348 0.80 7.72 29.23
C TRP A 348 0.06 8.63 30.23
N ASP A 349 0.66 9.79 30.54
CA ASP A 349 0.21 10.81 31.52
C ASP A 349 -1.05 11.61 31.10
N ALA A 350 -1.51 12.51 31.97
CA ALA A 350 -2.73 13.33 31.86
C ALA A 350 -3.02 14.02 30.50
N PRO A 351 -2.04 14.53 29.71
CA PRO A 351 -2.33 15.19 28.43
C PRO A 351 -2.92 14.24 27.37
N ALA A 352 -2.57 12.95 27.42
CA ALA A 352 -3.13 11.93 26.53
C ALA A 352 -4.62 11.70 26.81
N ILE A 353 -5.04 11.81 28.08
CA ILE A 353 -6.43 11.65 28.53
C ILE A 353 -7.32 12.75 27.95
N ALA A 354 -6.85 14.01 27.99
CA ALA A 354 -7.59 15.14 27.44
C ALA A 354 -7.75 15.03 25.91
N ALA A 355 -6.76 14.48 25.21
CA ALA A 355 -6.88 14.19 23.77
C ALA A 355 -7.90 13.07 23.50
N LEU A 356 -7.90 12.00 24.30
CA LEU A 356 -8.82 10.87 24.18
C LEU A 356 -10.28 11.24 24.46
N GLN A 357 -10.54 12.14 25.42
CA GLN A 357 -11.91 12.61 25.73
C GLN A 357 -12.57 13.36 24.57
N ASN A 358 -11.78 13.97 23.68
CA ASN A 358 -12.29 14.70 22.52
C ASN A 358 -12.55 13.79 21.29
N MET A 359 -12.31 12.48 21.40
CA MET A 359 -12.43 11.57 20.27
C MET A 359 -13.81 10.93 20.11
N LYS A 360 -14.41 11.11 18.92
CA LYS A 360 -15.51 10.27 18.42
C LYS A 360 -15.03 8.89 17.91
N LEU A 361 -13.73 8.70 17.72
CA LEU A 361 -13.16 7.54 17.01
C LEU A 361 -13.06 6.25 17.79
N LEU A 362 -13.11 6.34 19.13
CA LEU A 362 -13.26 5.14 19.93
C LEU A 362 -14.47 4.36 19.42
N ILE A 363 -15.60 5.02 19.08
CA ILE A 363 -16.93 4.45 18.80
C ILE A 363 -16.94 3.26 17.81
N GLU A 364 -15.95 3.12 16.92
CA GLU A 364 -16.08 2.26 15.74
C GLU A 364 -15.24 0.97 15.73
N LEU A 365 -14.54 0.57 16.82
CA LEU A 365 -13.66 -0.62 16.84
C LEU A 365 -13.98 -1.62 17.97
N PRO A 366 -14.97 -2.52 17.78
CA PRO A 366 -15.50 -3.41 18.83
C PRO A 366 -14.51 -4.37 19.49
N THR A 367 -13.57 -4.93 18.72
CA THR A 367 -12.58 -5.89 19.24
C THR A 367 -11.47 -5.20 20.04
N VAL A 368 -11.16 -3.94 19.70
CA VAL A 368 -10.20 -3.11 20.42
C VAL A 368 -10.77 -2.70 21.76
N TYR A 369 -12.07 -2.38 21.79
CA TYR A 369 -12.79 -2.09 23.03
C TYR A 369 -12.71 -3.21 24.05
N ALA A 370 -13.02 -4.45 23.68
CA ALA A 370 -13.00 -5.55 24.63
C ALA A 370 -11.60 -5.76 25.25
N LYS A 371 -10.54 -5.64 24.44
CA LYS A 371 -9.16 -5.78 24.91
C LYS A 371 -8.73 -4.62 25.78
N VAL A 372 -8.90 -3.37 25.30
CA VAL A 372 -8.57 -2.14 26.04
C VAL A 372 -9.35 -2.07 27.35
N PHE A 373 -10.62 -2.49 27.35
CA PHE A 373 -11.44 -2.56 28.55
C PHE A 373 -10.93 -3.60 29.55
N HIS A 374 -10.63 -4.82 29.08
CA HIS A 374 -10.11 -5.88 29.93
C HIS A 374 -8.75 -5.51 30.54
N GLU A 375 -7.84 -4.95 29.75
CA GLU A 375 -6.53 -4.49 30.24
C GLU A 375 -6.64 -3.29 31.16
N SER A 376 -7.54 -2.34 30.87
CA SER A 376 -7.80 -1.19 31.76
C SER A 376 -8.42 -1.62 33.08
N THR A 377 -9.31 -2.61 33.08
CA THR A 377 -9.89 -3.18 34.33
C THR A 377 -8.85 -3.98 35.12
N GLU A 378 -8.02 -4.79 34.48
CA GLU A 378 -6.90 -5.48 35.14
C GLU A 378 -5.89 -4.50 35.74
N ARG A 379 -5.52 -3.46 35.01
CA ARG A 379 -4.61 -2.42 35.50
C ARG A 379 -5.20 -1.67 36.69
N LEU A 380 -6.48 -1.34 36.65
CA LEU A 380 -7.21 -0.75 37.78
C LEU A 380 -7.15 -1.62 39.03
N VAL A 381 -7.32 -2.94 38.89
CA VAL A 381 -7.23 -3.88 40.01
C VAL A 381 -5.81 -3.89 40.61
N ARG A 382 -4.77 -3.83 39.77
CA ARG A 382 -3.37 -3.76 40.24
C ARG A 382 -3.08 -2.45 40.96
N LEU A 383 -3.50 -1.31 40.38
CA LEU A 383 -3.36 0.03 40.96
C LEU A 383 -4.02 0.12 42.34
N VAL A 384 -5.25 -0.38 42.47
CA VAL A 384 -6.01 -0.38 43.73
C VAL A 384 -5.39 -1.29 44.79
N ARG A 385 -4.71 -2.36 44.38
CA ARG A 385 -3.95 -3.25 45.29
C ARG A 385 -2.63 -2.64 45.77
N GLY A 386 -2.30 -1.41 45.35
CA GLY A 386 -1.06 -0.73 45.74
C GLY A 386 0.19 -1.32 45.07
N LEU A 387 0.03 -1.90 43.87
CA LEU A 387 1.11 -2.53 43.11
C LEU A 387 1.77 -1.56 42.11
N ASP A 388 1.48 -0.26 42.18
CA ASP A 388 1.98 0.75 41.23
C ASP A 388 2.30 2.07 41.96
N ASP A 389 3.35 2.76 41.53
CA ASP A 389 3.94 3.91 42.25
C ASP A 389 3.17 5.24 42.06
N ARG A 390 2.15 5.28 41.20
CA ARG A 390 1.32 6.47 40.89
C ARG A 390 -0.17 6.12 40.72
N PRO A 391 -0.92 5.82 41.81
CA PRO A 391 -2.27 5.27 41.70
C PRO A 391 -3.29 6.25 41.10
N ASP A 392 -3.19 7.55 41.38
CA ASP A 392 -4.25 8.53 41.16
C ASP A 392 -4.53 8.78 39.68
N GLN A 393 -3.47 8.98 38.88
CA GLN A 393 -3.59 9.29 37.45
C GLN A 393 -3.97 8.03 36.65
N GLY A 394 -3.33 6.90 36.95
CA GLY A 394 -3.65 5.61 36.31
C GLY A 394 -5.12 5.20 36.53
N LEU A 395 -5.63 5.40 37.75
CA LEU A 395 -7.04 5.10 38.07
C LEU A 395 -8.01 5.93 37.24
N TYR A 396 -7.76 7.23 37.11
CA TYR A 396 -8.63 8.13 36.36
C TYR A 396 -8.61 7.81 34.84
N VAL A 397 -7.43 7.51 34.27
CA VAL A 397 -7.28 7.08 32.86
C VAL A 397 -8.13 5.87 32.60
N SER A 398 -7.91 4.80 33.37
CA SER A 398 -8.57 3.52 33.16
C SER A 398 -10.08 3.61 33.37
N LEU A 399 -10.55 4.39 34.34
CA LEU A 399 -11.98 4.62 34.54
C LEU A 399 -12.61 5.43 33.41
N THR A 400 -11.90 6.44 32.88
CA THR A 400 -12.37 7.22 31.74
C THR A 400 -12.46 6.35 30.47
N LEU A 401 -11.50 5.48 30.24
CA LEU A 401 -11.53 4.54 29.12
C LEU A 401 -12.66 3.52 29.24
N ILE A 402 -12.89 2.98 30.44
CA ILE A 402 -14.03 2.10 30.75
C ILE A 402 -15.34 2.83 30.47
N LYS A 403 -15.46 4.10 30.87
CA LYS A 403 -16.63 4.94 30.59
C LYS A 403 -16.87 5.13 29.10
N ILE A 404 -15.87 5.59 28.35
CA ILE A 404 -15.99 5.78 26.90
C ILE A 404 -16.36 4.46 26.21
N THR A 405 -15.80 3.35 26.69
CA THR A 405 -16.11 2.03 26.15
C THR A 405 -17.57 1.64 26.41
N ILE A 406 -18.08 1.82 27.63
CA ILE A 406 -19.48 1.50 27.99
C ILE A 406 -20.48 2.39 27.27
N GLU A 407 -20.15 3.66 27.04
CA GLU A 407 -21.00 4.61 26.32
C GLU A 407 -21.04 4.34 24.81
N SER A 408 -20.20 3.44 24.29
CA SER A 408 -20.16 3.05 22.88
C SER A 408 -21.33 2.13 22.49
N PRO A 409 -22.17 2.50 21.50
CA PRO A 409 -23.29 1.68 21.01
C PRO A 409 -22.83 0.31 20.49
N SER A 410 -21.58 0.25 20.00
CA SER A 410 -20.95 -0.93 19.41
C SER A 410 -20.65 -2.02 20.44
N LEU A 411 -20.51 -1.65 21.71
CA LEU A 411 -20.12 -2.56 22.79
C LEU A 411 -21.24 -3.56 23.13
N ASP A 412 -22.50 -3.17 22.94
CA ASP A 412 -23.67 -3.98 23.29
C ASP A 412 -23.75 -5.30 22.49
N LYS A 413 -23.01 -5.43 21.38
CA LYS A 413 -22.91 -6.68 20.62
C LYS A 413 -21.77 -7.61 21.08
N HIS A 414 -20.78 -7.08 21.82
CA HIS A 414 -19.52 -7.78 22.14
C HIS A 414 -19.26 -8.00 23.64
N LEU A 415 -20.05 -7.36 24.50
CA LEU A 415 -20.13 -7.61 25.95
C LEU A 415 -20.60 -9.04 26.32
N THR A 416 -20.72 -9.97 25.38
CA THR A 416 -20.93 -11.41 25.64
C THR A 416 -19.61 -12.14 25.92
N ILE A 417 -18.48 -11.56 25.50
CA ILE A 417 -17.14 -12.13 25.70
C ILE A 417 -16.59 -11.77 27.10
N MET A 418 -17.10 -10.71 27.71
CA MET A 418 -16.72 -10.25 29.05
C MET A 418 -17.90 -10.44 30.00
N ASP A 419 -17.67 -11.05 31.15
CA ASP A 419 -18.70 -11.22 32.17
C ASP A 419 -18.99 -9.86 32.85
N ILE A 420 -20.17 -9.30 32.62
CA ILE A 420 -20.64 -8.04 33.24
C ILE A 420 -20.50 -8.11 34.77
N ASP A 421 -20.67 -9.30 35.34
CA ASP A 421 -20.58 -9.51 36.78
C ASP A 421 -19.13 -9.44 37.28
N GLU A 422 -18.16 -9.92 36.49
CA GLU A 422 -16.74 -9.76 36.79
C GLU A 422 -16.34 -8.27 36.80
N VAL A 423 -16.81 -7.51 35.82
CA VAL A 423 -16.54 -6.07 35.71
C VAL A 423 -17.15 -5.31 36.87
N ASN A 424 -18.41 -5.60 37.22
CA ASN A 424 -19.09 -5.00 38.37
C ASN A 424 -18.37 -5.34 39.68
N ALA A 425 -17.87 -6.58 39.83
CA ALA A 425 -17.07 -6.96 40.99
C ALA A 425 -15.77 -6.16 41.08
N LYS A 426 -15.04 -6.00 39.97
CA LYS A 426 -13.81 -5.18 39.92
C LYS A 426 -14.08 -3.69 40.23
N LEU A 427 -15.15 -3.11 39.67
CA LEU A 427 -15.59 -1.74 39.99
C LEU A 427 -16.03 -1.58 41.45
N GLY A 428 -16.63 -2.62 42.04
CA GLY A 428 -16.95 -2.68 43.47
C GLY A 428 -15.70 -2.55 44.34
N VAL A 429 -14.63 -3.30 44.02
CA VAL A 429 -13.35 -3.23 44.74
C VAL A 429 -12.72 -1.83 44.64
N ILE A 430 -12.75 -1.22 43.44
CA ILE A 430 -12.26 0.14 43.21
C ILE A 430 -13.03 1.15 44.06
N ARG A 431 -14.37 1.08 44.06
CA ARG A 431 -15.22 1.95 44.87
C ARG A 431 -14.95 1.82 46.37
N HIS A 432 -14.70 0.60 46.87
CA HIS A 432 -14.43 0.41 48.29
C HIS A 432 -13.04 0.89 48.69
N SER A 433 -12.10 0.93 47.75
CA SER A 433 -10.70 1.30 48.02
C SER A 433 -10.39 2.77 47.73
N SER A 434 -11.28 3.46 47.00
CA SER A 434 -11.11 4.86 46.59
C SER A 434 -10.99 5.85 47.77
N HIS A 435 -11.56 5.53 48.93
CA HIS A 435 -11.44 6.36 50.14
C HIS A 435 -9.98 6.54 50.60
N ARG A 436 -9.07 5.65 50.18
CA ARG A 436 -7.63 5.71 50.50
C ARG A 436 -6.86 6.73 49.66
N LEU A 437 -7.48 7.28 48.61
CA LEU A 437 -6.85 8.20 47.65
C LEU A 437 -7.16 9.69 47.95
N GLY A 438 -7.82 10.02 49.06
CA GLY A 438 -8.14 11.41 49.40
C GLY A 438 -9.16 12.05 48.43
N GLU A 439 -8.94 13.30 48.04
CA GLU A 439 -9.87 14.07 47.20
C GLU A 439 -9.99 13.50 45.76
N SER A 440 -8.90 13.01 45.18
CA SER A 440 -8.93 12.31 43.88
C SER A 440 -9.74 11.00 43.98
N GLY A 441 -9.71 10.35 45.14
CA GLY A 441 -10.52 9.20 45.48
C GLY A 441 -12.03 9.44 45.38
N GLN A 442 -12.52 10.64 45.71
CA GLN A 442 -13.94 10.96 45.60
C GLN A 442 -14.39 10.98 44.13
N GLN A 443 -13.60 11.59 43.24
CA GLN A 443 -13.90 11.63 41.80
C GLN A 443 -13.90 10.24 41.19
N VAL A 444 -12.89 9.43 41.54
CA VAL A 444 -12.79 8.01 41.16
C VAL A 444 -14.01 7.23 41.64
N SER A 445 -14.43 7.43 42.89
CA SER A 445 -15.59 6.75 43.48
C SER A 445 -16.89 7.10 42.77
N GLN A 446 -17.10 8.38 42.46
CA GLN A 446 -18.29 8.87 41.74
C GLN A 446 -18.34 8.29 40.32
N LEU A 447 -17.19 8.26 39.63
CA LEU A 447 -17.11 7.72 38.28
C LEU A 447 -17.32 6.20 38.27
N ALA A 448 -16.71 5.45 39.19
CA ALA A 448 -16.94 4.02 39.35
C ALA A 448 -18.42 3.70 39.66
N GLN A 449 -19.07 4.52 40.50
CA GLN A 449 -20.49 4.36 40.80
C GLN A 449 -21.38 4.59 39.57
N ALA A 450 -21.10 5.63 38.78
CA ALA A 450 -21.83 5.89 37.54
C ALA A 450 -21.69 4.72 36.54
N LEU A 451 -20.51 4.11 36.46
CA LEU A 451 -20.26 2.97 35.57
C LEU A 451 -21.01 1.71 36.00
N VAL A 452 -21.04 1.40 37.30
CA VAL A 452 -21.83 0.28 37.84
C VAL A 452 -23.32 0.47 37.54
N GLN A 453 -23.83 1.70 37.63
CA GLN A 453 -25.23 1.99 37.29
C GLN A 453 -25.51 1.74 35.79
N GLN A 454 -24.62 2.20 34.90
CA GLN A 454 -24.78 1.99 33.46
C GLN A 454 -24.68 0.51 33.08
N LEU A 455 -23.72 -0.24 33.61
CA LEU A 455 -23.58 -1.69 33.36
C LEU A 455 -24.80 -2.47 33.84
N SER A 456 -25.38 -2.06 34.98
CA SER A 456 -26.60 -2.67 35.53
C SER A 456 -27.81 -2.44 34.61
N LEU A 457 -27.94 -1.25 34.01
CA LEU A 457 -28.97 -0.96 33.01
C LEU A 457 -28.80 -1.79 31.73
N ILE A 458 -27.56 -1.99 31.27
CA ILE A 458 -27.25 -2.83 30.10
C ILE A 458 -27.61 -4.30 30.40
N LYS A 459 -27.25 -4.81 31.58
CA LYS A 459 -27.62 -6.17 32.04
C LYS A 459 -29.14 -6.36 32.03
N MET A 460 -29.87 -5.42 32.63
CA MET A 460 -31.34 -5.46 32.67
C MET A 460 -31.97 -5.47 31.27
N ARG A 461 -31.50 -4.62 30.35
CA ARG A 461 -31.99 -4.60 28.95
C ARG A 461 -31.79 -5.95 28.26
N ARG A 462 -30.69 -6.63 28.52
CA ARG A 462 -30.38 -7.95 27.95
C ARG A 462 -31.19 -9.07 28.58
N GLU A 463 -31.41 -9.05 29.89
CA GLU A 463 -32.28 -10.02 30.55
C GLU A 463 -33.69 -9.95 29.96
N VAL A 464 -34.23 -8.75 29.74
CA VAL A 464 -35.51 -8.54 29.07
C VAL A 464 -35.51 -9.08 27.63
N ALA A 465 -34.46 -8.79 26.85
CA ALA A 465 -34.33 -9.28 25.47
C ALA A 465 -34.20 -10.81 25.39
N THR A 466 -33.45 -11.43 26.30
CA THR A 466 -33.25 -12.89 26.34
C THR A 466 -34.49 -13.62 26.88
N THR A 467 -35.23 -13.06 27.84
CA THR A 467 -36.53 -13.61 28.25
C THR A 467 -37.55 -13.56 27.12
N SER A 468 -37.50 -12.53 26.27
CA SER A 468 -38.33 -12.44 25.06
C SER A 468 -37.93 -13.48 24.00
N ALA A 469 -36.65 -13.84 23.89
CA ALA A 469 -36.14 -14.84 22.95
C ALA A 469 -36.26 -16.30 23.45
N LYS A 470 -36.29 -16.53 24.78
CA LYS A 470 -36.49 -17.87 25.36
C LYS A 470 -37.96 -18.32 25.31
N ALA A 471 -38.92 -17.39 25.24
CA ALA A 471 -40.33 -17.70 25.00
C ALA A 471 -40.62 -18.30 23.61
N THR A 472 -39.62 -18.36 22.72
CA THR A 472 -39.76 -18.86 21.33
C THR A 472 -39.11 -20.22 21.07
N ASN A 473 -38.49 -20.88 22.06
CA ASN A 473 -37.76 -22.15 21.89
C ASN A 473 -38.41 -23.35 22.61
N THR A 474 -39.59 -23.75 22.15
CA THR A 474 -40.15 -25.10 22.40
C THR A 474 -40.17 -25.87 21.09
N VAL A 475 -39.39 -26.95 21.02
CA VAL A 475 -38.96 -27.63 19.79
C VAL A 475 -39.94 -28.71 19.35
N SER A 476 -40.62 -28.47 18.21
CA SER A 476 -40.99 -29.49 17.21
C SER A 476 -41.58 -28.93 15.89
N THR A 477 -41.23 -27.69 15.49
CA THR A 477 -41.79 -26.99 14.30
C THR A 477 -40.76 -26.12 13.53
N SER A 478 -39.49 -26.54 13.46
CA SER A 478 -38.37 -25.70 12.97
C SER A 478 -38.42 -25.28 11.49
N THR A 479 -38.95 -26.12 10.59
CA THR A 479 -39.03 -25.78 9.15
C THR A 479 -40.05 -24.68 8.89
N SER A 480 -41.22 -24.75 9.54
CA SER A 480 -42.30 -23.75 9.40
C SER A 480 -41.87 -22.36 9.87
N ASN A 481 -41.07 -22.29 10.94
CA ASN A 481 -40.60 -21.01 11.47
C ASN A 481 -39.54 -20.35 10.57
N THR A 482 -38.66 -21.15 9.95
CA THR A 482 -37.63 -20.63 9.03
C THR A 482 -38.27 -20.05 7.77
N MET A 483 -39.28 -20.73 7.21
CA MET A 483 -40.04 -20.25 6.06
C MET A 483 -40.78 -18.94 6.37
N LYS A 484 -41.48 -18.88 7.51
CA LYS A 484 -42.19 -17.66 7.94
C LYS A 484 -41.23 -16.48 8.14
N LEU A 485 -40.04 -16.74 8.70
CA LEU A 485 -39.01 -15.72 8.88
C LEU A 485 -38.52 -15.18 7.53
N ALA A 486 -38.25 -16.07 6.56
CA ALA A 486 -37.83 -15.69 5.22
C ALA A 486 -38.92 -14.87 4.51
N GLN A 487 -40.19 -15.29 4.62
CA GLN A 487 -41.33 -14.54 4.07
C GLN A 487 -41.50 -13.16 4.70
N ASN A 488 -41.32 -13.05 6.02
CA ASN A 488 -41.42 -11.75 6.71
C ASN A 488 -40.30 -10.81 6.27
N LYS A 489 -39.05 -11.30 6.22
CA LYS A 489 -37.92 -10.52 5.71
C LYS A 489 -38.12 -10.09 4.26
N TYR A 490 -38.68 -10.96 3.42
CA TYR A 490 -38.97 -10.63 2.03
C TYR A 490 -40.00 -9.50 1.90
N ARG A 491 -41.09 -9.57 2.68
CA ARG A 491 -42.11 -8.51 2.72
C ARG A 491 -41.56 -7.19 3.25
N GLU A 492 -40.75 -7.24 4.29
CA GLU A 492 -40.07 -6.08 4.88
C GLU A 492 -39.14 -5.44 3.83
N ALA A 493 -38.32 -6.24 3.16
CA ALA A 493 -37.41 -5.77 2.12
C ALA A 493 -38.14 -5.07 0.96
N LEU A 494 -39.26 -5.64 0.49
CA LEU A 494 -40.06 -5.02 -0.57
C LEU A 494 -40.71 -3.71 -0.12
N LYS A 495 -41.15 -3.62 1.14
CA LYS A 495 -41.69 -2.37 1.70
C LYS A 495 -40.62 -1.30 1.75
N ASP A 496 -39.44 -1.64 2.26
CA ASP A 496 -38.32 -0.72 2.43
C ASP A 496 -37.76 -0.20 1.09
N ILE A 497 -37.76 -1.04 0.05
CA ILE A 497 -37.33 -0.65 -1.30
C ILE A 497 -38.20 0.45 -1.91
N THR A 498 -39.48 0.50 -1.54
CA THR A 498 -40.43 1.52 -2.02
C THR A 498 -40.45 2.80 -1.17
N ASP A 499 -39.62 2.87 -0.12
CA ASP A 499 -39.60 3.99 0.81
C ASP A 499 -38.89 5.22 0.21
N GLU A 500 -39.38 6.42 0.50
CA GLU A 500 -38.76 7.68 0.05
C GLU A 500 -37.42 7.94 0.74
N VAL A 501 -37.18 7.36 1.92
CA VAL A 501 -35.96 7.52 2.68
C VAL A 501 -34.85 6.61 2.14
N ILE A 502 -33.74 7.24 1.73
CA ILE A 502 -32.55 6.58 1.13
C ILE A 502 -32.03 5.41 1.98
N SER A 503 -31.95 5.59 3.31
CA SER A 503 -31.46 4.56 4.22
C SER A 503 -32.36 3.32 4.24
N ASN A 504 -33.67 3.50 4.08
CA ASN A 504 -34.63 2.41 4.08
C ASN A 504 -34.51 1.62 2.76
N ARG A 505 -34.44 2.29 1.61
CA ARG A 505 -34.19 1.60 0.32
C ARG A 505 -32.91 0.76 0.33
N ALA A 506 -31.83 1.33 0.86
CA ALA A 506 -30.57 0.61 1.02
C ALA A 506 -30.70 -0.58 2.00
N HIS A 507 -31.49 -0.45 3.07
CA HIS A 507 -31.78 -1.55 3.99
C HIS A 507 -32.57 -2.67 3.30
N GLY A 508 -33.60 -2.33 2.51
CA GLY A 508 -34.36 -3.30 1.74
C GLY A 508 -33.48 -4.08 0.75
N LEU A 509 -32.58 -3.39 0.03
CA LEU A 509 -31.58 -4.03 -0.84
C LEU A 509 -30.65 -4.99 -0.09
N TYR A 510 -30.26 -4.63 1.14
CA TYR A 510 -29.47 -5.50 2.00
C TYR A 510 -30.24 -6.75 2.43
N LEU A 511 -31.50 -6.61 2.86
CA LEU A 511 -32.35 -7.73 3.24
C LEU A 511 -32.58 -8.71 2.08
N LEU A 512 -32.81 -8.20 0.86
CA LEU A 512 -32.88 -9.02 -0.35
C LEU A 512 -31.56 -9.78 -0.62
N SER A 513 -30.41 -9.11 -0.43
CA SER A 513 -29.10 -9.73 -0.61
C SER A 513 -28.86 -10.86 0.40
N GLU A 514 -29.24 -10.67 1.67
CA GLU A 514 -29.15 -11.70 2.71
C GLU A 514 -30.05 -12.90 2.41
N LEU A 515 -31.28 -12.67 1.92
CA LEU A 515 -32.16 -13.75 1.49
C LEU A 515 -31.55 -14.57 0.35
N CYS A 516 -30.87 -13.94 -0.61
CA CYS A 516 -30.17 -14.64 -1.68
C CYS A 516 -29.02 -15.51 -1.16
N LYS A 517 -28.22 -14.99 -0.21
CA LYS A 517 -27.14 -15.76 0.41
C LYS A 517 -27.68 -16.99 1.13
N GLN A 518 -28.77 -16.82 1.88
CA GLN A 518 -29.45 -17.91 2.57
C GLN A 518 -29.99 -18.96 1.59
N ALA A 519 -30.59 -18.52 0.47
CA ALA A 519 -31.08 -19.42 -0.57
C ALA A 519 -29.96 -20.19 -1.32
N ARG A 520 -28.77 -19.58 -1.44
CA ARG A 520 -27.58 -20.19 -2.07
C ARG A 520 -26.96 -21.31 -1.23
N GLU A 521 -27.21 -21.33 0.08
CA GLU A 521 -26.65 -22.39 0.93
C GLU A 521 -27.11 -23.78 0.48
N PRO A 522 -26.20 -24.78 0.39
CA PRO A 522 -26.55 -26.14 -0.04
C PRO A 522 -27.62 -26.82 0.83
N ARG A 523 -27.77 -26.35 2.08
CA ARG A 523 -28.71 -26.86 3.08
C ARG A 523 -30.02 -26.09 3.12
N ALA A 524 -30.18 -25.04 2.32
CA ALA A 524 -31.43 -24.28 2.27
C ALA A 524 -32.58 -25.19 1.83
N SER A 525 -33.70 -25.15 2.55
CA SER A 525 -34.88 -25.90 2.13
C SER A 525 -35.37 -25.38 0.79
N LYS A 526 -35.91 -26.28 -0.04
CA LYS A 526 -36.54 -25.92 -1.32
C LYS A 526 -37.58 -24.82 -1.14
N GLU A 527 -38.30 -24.85 -0.02
CA GLU A 527 -39.29 -23.85 0.38
C GLU A 527 -38.72 -22.43 0.52
N VAL A 528 -37.49 -22.25 1.04
CA VAL A 528 -36.85 -20.92 1.14
C VAL A 528 -36.48 -20.40 -0.26
N ARG A 529 -36.13 -21.30 -1.19
CA ARG A 529 -35.87 -20.93 -2.59
C ARG A 529 -37.16 -20.57 -3.32
N ASP A 530 -38.26 -21.28 -3.05
CA ASP A 530 -39.57 -21.07 -3.66
C ASP A 530 -40.28 -19.82 -3.11
N VAL A 531 -40.00 -19.41 -1.87
CA VAL A 531 -40.50 -18.14 -1.28
C VAL A 531 -39.97 -16.92 -2.03
N VAL A 532 -38.79 -17.04 -2.64
CA VAL A 532 -38.16 -15.97 -3.39
C VAL A 532 -38.62 -16.07 -4.85
N GLU A 533 -39.60 -15.24 -5.20
CA GLU A 533 -39.93 -15.00 -6.61
C GLU A 533 -38.81 -14.19 -7.26
N ALA A 534 -37.78 -14.91 -7.74
CA ALA A 534 -36.55 -14.31 -8.27
C ALA A 534 -36.82 -13.23 -9.33
N LYS A 535 -37.84 -13.44 -10.19
CA LYS A 535 -38.28 -12.46 -11.17
C LYS A 535 -38.71 -11.13 -10.53
N ARG A 536 -39.59 -11.17 -9.53
CA ARG A 536 -40.06 -9.95 -8.84
C ARG A 536 -38.93 -9.22 -8.11
N MET A 537 -37.97 -9.96 -7.55
CA MET A 537 -36.79 -9.36 -6.93
C MET A 537 -35.90 -8.65 -7.95
N VAL A 538 -35.69 -9.26 -9.11
CA VAL A 538 -34.95 -8.64 -10.20
C VAL A 538 -35.63 -7.36 -10.64
N ASP A 539 -36.95 -7.36 -10.85
CA ASP A 539 -37.71 -6.18 -11.28
C ASP A 539 -37.60 -5.02 -10.26
N ALA A 540 -37.73 -5.35 -8.97
CA ALA A 540 -37.58 -4.38 -7.89
C ALA A 540 -36.17 -3.78 -7.84
N VAL A 541 -35.13 -4.62 -7.97
CA VAL A 541 -33.72 -4.17 -7.95
C VAL A 541 -33.38 -3.37 -9.20
N ILE A 542 -33.89 -3.76 -10.37
CA ILE A 542 -33.69 -3.02 -11.63
C ILE A 542 -34.29 -1.62 -11.56
N THR A 543 -35.46 -1.49 -10.93
CA THR A 543 -36.08 -0.17 -10.73
C THR A 543 -35.14 0.76 -9.93
N LEU A 544 -34.43 0.24 -8.93
CA LEU A 544 -33.45 0.98 -8.12
C LEU A 544 -32.08 1.19 -8.78
N LEU A 545 -31.81 0.60 -9.96
CA LEU A 545 -30.60 0.93 -10.72
C LEU A 545 -30.65 2.35 -11.31
N GLY A 546 -31.85 2.89 -11.49
CA GLY A 546 -32.09 4.25 -11.93
C GLY A 546 -32.38 5.23 -10.80
N ASP A 547 -32.13 4.84 -9.55
CA ASP A 547 -32.28 5.73 -8.40
C ASP A 547 -31.34 6.93 -8.54
N GLU A 548 -31.80 8.11 -8.12
CA GLU A 548 -31.02 9.36 -8.20
C GLU A 548 -29.79 9.33 -7.29
N GLU A 549 -29.80 8.47 -6.28
CA GLU A 549 -28.74 8.35 -5.29
C GLU A 549 -27.75 7.24 -5.64
N ASP A 550 -26.49 7.62 -5.91
CA ASP A 550 -25.38 6.71 -6.24
C ASP A 550 -25.20 5.57 -5.24
N PHE A 551 -25.47 5.82 -3.96
CA PHE A 551 -25.37 4.82 -2.91
C PHE A 551 -26.41 3.69 -3.08
N VAL A 552 -27.64 4.04 -3.47
CA VAL A 552 -28.73 3.07 -3.67
C VAL A 552 -28.47 2.28 -4.95
N SER A 553 -28.10 2.96 -6.04
CA SER A 553 -27.80 2.31 -7.32
C SER A 553 -26.61 1.35 -7.22
N MET A 554 -25.55 1.71 -6.48
CA MET A 554 -24.43 0.80 -6.21
C MET A 554 -24.82 -0.44 -5.40
N ASN A 555 -25.69 -0.29 -4.40
CA ASN A 555 -26.19 -1.43 -3.63
C ASN A 555 -27.14 -2.29 -4.48
N ALA A 556 -27.92 -1.69 -5.37
CA ALA A 556 -28.76 -2.40 -6.33
C ALA A 556 -27.91 -3.27 -7.28
N ILE A 557 -26.80 -2.75 -7.81
CA ILE A 557 -25.87 -3.53 -8.65
C ILE A 557 -25.34 -4.76 -7.88
N LYS A 558 -24.91 -4.58 -6.63
CA LYS A 558 -24.42 -5.68 -5.78
C LYS A 558 -25.50 -6.73 -5.53
N THR A 559 -26.71 -6.29 -5.19
CA THR A 559 -27.85 -7.19 -4.94
C THR A 559 -28.26 -7.93 -6.22
N LEU A 560 -28.27 -7.25 -7.38
CA LEU A 560 -28.52 -7.88 -8.68
C LEU A 560 -27.48 -8.95 -9.00
N THR A 561 -26.20 -8.66 -8.75
CA THR A 561 -25.11 -9.63 -8.94
C THR A 561 -25.33 -10.87 -8.08
N GLN A 562 -25.72 -10.68 -6.82
CA GLN A 562 -25.99 -11.78 -5.89
C GLN A 562 -27.23 -12.60 -6.31
N LEU A 563 -28.27 -11.94 -6.82
CA LEU A 563 -29.47 -12.58 -7.37
C LEU A 563 -29.13 -13.47 -8.56
N VAL A 564 -28.35 -12.97 -9.52
CA VAL A 564 -27.92 -13.72 -10.70
C VAL A 564 -27.02 -14.90 -10.34
N LEU A 565 -26.15 -14.76 -9.34
CA LEU A 565 -25.35 -15.87 -8.81
C LEU A 565 -26.19 -16.96 -8.12
N THR A 566 -27.37 -16.60 -7.61
CA THR A 566 -28.23 -17.51 -6.83
C THR A 566 -29.28 -18.19 -7.73
N TYR A 567 -29.84 -17.44 -8.69
CA TYR A 567 -30.91 -17.87 -9.58
C TYR A 567 -30.46 -17.72 -11.04
N ALA A 568 -30.15 -18.83 -11.72
CA ALA A 568 -29.71 -18.78 -13.10
C ALA A 568 -30.76 -18.14 -14.04
N GLU A 569 -32.05 -18.42 -13.80
CA GLU A 569 -33.17 -17.85 -14.57
C GLU A 569 -33.30 -16.32 -14.40
N ALA A 570 -32.81 -15.77 -13.29
CA ALA A 570 -32.77 -14.32 -13.06
C ALA A 570 -31.74 -13.63 -13.96
N ALA A 571 -30.72 -14.35 -14.45
CA ALA A 571 -29.67 -13.80 -15.28
C ALA A 571 -30.19 -13.32 -16.63
N ASP A 572 -30.96 -14.18 -17.32
CA ASP A 572 -31.50 -13.89 -18.65
C ASP A 572 -32.53 -12.76 -18.58
N HIS A 573 -33.34 -12.75 -17.52
CA HIS A 573 -34.31 -11.68 -17.26
C HIS A 573 -33.60 -10.33 -17.02
N ALA A 574 -32.59 -10.32 -16.14
CA ALA A 574 -31.84 -9.12 -15.84
C ALA A 574 -31.10 -8.55 -17.06
N LEU A 575 -30.52 -9.42 -17.89
CA LEU A 575 -29.83 -9.02 -19.12
C LEU A 575 -30.80 -8.43 -20.16
N GLY A 576 -32.00 -8.99 -20.31
CA GLY A 576 -33.03 -8.44 -21.21
C GLY A 576 -33.40 -7.01 -20.81
N GLU A 577 -33.83 -6.83 -19.56
CA GLU A 577 -34.30 -5.54 -19.03
C GLU A 577 -33.19 -4.46 -19.00
N VAL A 578 -31.94 -4.83 -18.67
CA VAL A 578 -30.83 -3.86 -18.65
C VAL A 578 -30.43 -3.41 -20.06
N ASN A 579 -30.51 -4.30 -21.05
CA ASN A 579 -30.18 -3.96 -22.44
C ASN A 579 -31.27 -3.11 -23.11
N GLU A 580 -32.53 -3.30 -22.75
CA GLU A 580 -33.65 -2.50 -23.26
C GLU A 580 -33.73 -1.11 -22.60
N ALA A 581 -33.20 -0.96 -21.39
CA ALA A 581 -33.24 0.27 -20.64
C ALA A 581 -32.22 1.33 -21.15
N ALA A 582 -32.63 2.03 -22.22
CA ALA A 582 -31.96 3.23 -22.73
C ALA A 582 -31.84 4.38 -21.69
N LYS A 583 -32.45 4.23 -20.51
CA LYS A 583 -32.51 5.20 -19.41
C LYS A 583 -31.28 5.24 -18.50
N TYR A 584 -30.44 4.21 -18.47
CA TYR A 584 -29.26 4.20 -17.59
C TYR A 584 -28.08 4.95 -18.20
N THR A 585 -27.27 5.61 -17.36
CA THR A 585 -26.00 6.21 -17.78
C THR A 585 -25.01 5.14 -18.25
N ASP A 586 -24.11 5.50 -19.16
CA ASP A 586 -23.11 4.55 -19.69
C ASP A 586 -22.24 3.93 -18.60
N SER A 587 -21.93 4.70 -17.54
CA SER A 587 -21.17 4.22 -16.37
C SER A 587 -21.90 3.10 -15.61
N VAL A 588 -23.21 3.27 -15.39
CA VAL A 588 -24.05 2.26 -14.71
C VAL A 588 -24.17 1.02 -15.59
N ARG A 589 -24.37 1.17 -16.91
CA ARG A 589 -24.41 0.04 -17.84
C ARG A 589 -23.10 -0.75 -17.86
N VAL A 590 -21.94 -0.09 -17.90
CA VAL A 590 -20.64 -0.76 -17.86
C VAL A 590 -20.47 -1.53 -16.54
N SER A 591 -20.88 -0.94 -15.42
CA SER A 591 -20.79 -1.57 -14.10
C SER A 591 -21.69 -2.79 -13.98
N ILE A 592 -22.94 -2.70 -14.47
CA ILE A 592 -23.88 -3.82 -14.52
C ILE A 592 -23.34 -4.92 -15.43
N ASN A 593 -22.92 -4.60 -16.66
CA ASN A 593 -22.40 -5.58 -17.60
C ASN A 593 -21.16 -6.31 -17.06
N LYS A 594 -20.24 -5.58 -16.41
CA LYS A 594 -19.06 -6.19 -15.78
C LYS A 594 -19.45 -7.14 -14.65
N ALA A 595 -20.42 -6.76 -13.83
CA ALA A 595 -20.87 -7.57 -12.70
C ALA A 595 -21.65 -8.82 -13.17
N LEU A 596 -22.52 -8.68 -14.18
CA LEU A 596 -23.26 -9.79 -14.78
C LEU A 596 -22.35 -10.77 -15.53
N GLN A 597 -21.32 -10.27 -16.25
CA GLN A 597 -20.32 -11.12 -16.89
C GLN A 597 -19.50 -11.90 -15.87
N ALA A 598 -19.09 -11.26 -14.77
CA ALA A 598 -18.39 -11.93 -13.68
C ALA A 598 -19.26 -13.02 -13.04
N ALA A 599 -20.53 -12.72 -12.77
CA ALA A 599 -21.48 -13.67 -12.21
C ALA A 599 -21.75 -14.86 -13.16
N SER A 600 -21.96 -14.59 -14.45
CA SER A 600 -22.17 -15.64 -15.46
C SER A 600 -20.98 -16.60 -15.53
N LYS A 601 -19.74 -16.07 -15.51
CA LYS A 601 -18.51 -16.87 -15.51
C LYS A 601 -18.41 -17.76 -14.26
N GLU A 602 -18.77 -17.24 -13.08
CA GLU A 602 -18.79 -18.00 -11.84
C GLU A 602 -19.86 -19.10 -11.85
N THR A 603 -21.07 -18.81 -12.35
CA THR A 603 -22.16 -19.79 -12.47
C THR A 603 -21.78 -20.93 -13.42
N ILE A 604 -21.10 -20.64 -14.53
CA ILE A 604 -20.57 -21.66 -15.46
C ILE A 604 -19.54 -22.56 -14.74
N ASP A 605 -18.62 -21.97 -13.96
CA ASP A 605 -17.59 -22.72 -13.23
C ASP A 605 -18.20 -23.61 -12.13
N ILE A 606 -19.22 -23.12 -11.39
CA ILE A 606 -19.94 -23.91 -10.39
C ILE A 606 -20.71 -25.06 -11.04
N SER A 607 -21.39 -24.82 -12.17
CA SER A 607 -22.12 -25.85 -12.92
C SER A 607 -21.17 -26.94 -13.45
N LEU A 608 -20.01 -26.55 -13.98
CA LEU A 608 -18.95 -27.47 -14.42
C LEU A 608 -18.40 -28.28 -13.26
N LYS A 609 -18.06 -27.66 -12.13
CA LYS A 609 -17.57 -28.35 -10.91
C LYS A 609 -18.59 -29.33 -10.36
N SER A 610 -19.87 -28.96 -10.34
CA SER A 610 -20.95 -29.86 -9.91
C SER A 610 -21.07 -31.08 -10.84
N LYS A 611 -21.05 -30.87 -12.16
CA LYS A 611 -21.08 -31.97 -13.15
C LYS A 611 -19.85 -32.87 -13.07
N ILE A 612 -18.65 -32.30 -12.93
CA ILE A 612 -17.41 -33.06 -12.71
C ILE A 612 -17.48 -33.86 -11.42
N GLY A 613 -18.00 -33.28 -10.33
CA GLY A 613 -18.18 -33.96 -9.06
C GLY A 613 -19.26 -35.05 -9.08
N MET A 614 -20.25 -34.97 -9.98
CA MET A 614 -21.20 -36.07 -10.23
C MET A 614 -20.56 -37.16 -11.09
N LEU A 615 -19.83 -36.80 -12.14
CA LEU A 615 -19.12 -37.73 -13.02
C LEU A 615 -17.97 -38.44 -12.32
N SER A 616 -17.37 -37.86 -11.29
CA SER A 616 -16.35 -38.49 -10.45
C SER A 616 -16.93 -39.41 -9.38
N ARG A 617 -18.25 -39.35 -9.13
CA ARG A 617 -18.97 -40.18 -8.16
C ARG A 617 -19.73 -41.34 -8.82
N ALA A 618 -20.12 -41.19 -10.08
CA ALA A 618 -20.58 -42.26 -10.95
C ALA A 618 -19.38 -43.07 -11.46
#